data_AF-A0A1I7X7M6-F1
#
_entry.id   AF-A0A1I7X7M6-F1
#
_cell.length_a   1.000
_cell.length_b   1.000
_cell.length_c   1.000
_cell.angle_alpha   90.00
_cell.angle_beta   90.00
_cell.angle_gamma   90.00
#
_symmetry.space_group_name_H-M   'P 1'
#
loop_
_entity.id
_entity.type
_entity.pdbx_description
1 polymer ?
#
loop_
_entity_poly.entity_id
_entity_poly.type
_entity_poly.pdbx_seq_one_letter_code
_entity_poly.pdbx_strand_id
1 'polypeptide(L)' 'MMTKPIEVRWYYHGPDNEVYGPHAAKEMMMWTQSGYFNDALPIRTEHEERFHTLGEWTRICGGKVHTVLLHKYMY' A
#
# COMPACT_ATOMS: atom_id res chain seq x y z
N MET A 1 -24.41 15.61 -1.39
CA MET A 1 -23.73 15.04 -0.22
C MET A 1 -22.36 14.58 -0.69
N MET A 2 -21.26 15.15 -0.19
CA MET A 2 -19.92 14.63 -0.50
C MET A 2 -19.71 13.41 0.42
N THR A 3 -19.77 12.22 -0.15
CA THR A 3 -19.38 10.99 0.55
C THR A 3 -17.91 11.11 0.94
N LYS A 4 -17.56 10.82 2.20
CA LYS A 4 -16.15 10.75 2.61
C LYS A 4 -15.41 9.78 1.67
N PRO A 5 -14.19 10.10 1.20
CA PRO A 5 -13.39 9.15 0.46
C PRO A 5 -13.29 7.84 1.24
N ILE A 6 -13.43 6.71 0.55
CA ILE A 6 -13.14 5.40 1.16
C ILE A 6 -11.64 5.42 1.47
N GLU A 7 -11.31 5.39 2.75
CA GLU A 7 -9.93 5.39 3.21
C GLU A 7 -9.35 3.98 3.05
N VAL A 8 -8.35 3.84 2.18
CA VAL A 8 -7.72 2.53 1.92
C VAL A 8 -6.89 2.12 3.12
N ARG A 9 -7.19 0.94 3.64
CA ARG A 9 -6.41 0.28 4.67
C ARG A 9 -5.40 -0.69 4.08
N TRP A 10 -4.15 -0.54 4.46
CA TRP A 10 -3.04 -1.33 3.98
C TRP A 10 -2.50 -2.26 5.06
N TYR A 11 -2.00 -3.41 4.62
CA TYR A 11 -1.34 -4.41 5.43
C TYR A 11 0.00 -4.79 4.79
N TYR A 12 0.99 -5.13 5.60
CA TYR A 12 2.27 -5.67 5.13
C TYR A 12 2.70 -6.89 5.95
N HIS A 13 3.48 -7.78 5.35
CA HIS A 13 4.16 -8.86 6.07
C HIS A 13 5.51 -8.37 6.60
N GLY A 14 5.71 -8.46 7.91
CA GLY A 14 6.95 -8.11 8.57
C GLY A 14 8.03 -9.19 8.43
N PRO A 15 9.27 -8.87 8.81
CA PRO A 15 10.40 -9.82 8.77
C PRO A 15 10.26 -10.99 9.76
N ASP A 16 9.35 -10.87 10.71
CA ASP A 16 8.95 -11.89 11.69
C ASP A 16 7.80 -12.79 11.20
N ASN A 17 7.42 -12.68 9.93
CA ASN A 17 6.25 -13.31 9.30
C ASN A 17 4.89 -12.85 9.83
N GLU A 18 4.83 -11.83 10.69
CA GLU A 18 3.56 -11.29 11.16
C GLU A 18 2.93 -10.33 10.14
N VAL A 19 1.61 -10.19 10.21
CA VAL A 19 0.86 -9.23 9.39
C VAL A 19 0.60 -7.98 10.22
N TYR A 20 1.08 -6.84 9.73
CA TYR A 20 0.91 -5.54 10.35
C TYR A 20 -0.12 -4.69 9.60
N GLY A 21 -0.95 -3.98 10.35
CA GLY A 21 -1.99 -3.10 9.83
C GLY A 21 -3.30 -3.19 10.63
N PRO A 22 -4.34 -2.44 10.22
CA PRO A 22 -4.36 -1.57 9.05
C PRO A 22 -3.58 -0.27 9.25
N HIS A 23 -2.93 0.20 8.19
CA HIS A 23 -2.28 1.51 8.10
C HIS A 23 -2.90 2.37 7.01
N ALA A 24 -2.90 3.68 7.21
CA ALA A 24 -3.36 4.62 6.20
C ALA A 24 -2.37 4.69 5.03
N ALA A 25 -2.89 4.95 3.83
CA ALA A 25 -2.07 5.15 2.63
C ALA A 25 -0.94 6.16 2.83
N LYS A 26 -1.19 7.24 3.58
CA LYS A 26 -0.20 8.27 3.90
C LYS A 26 0.97 7.73 4.72
N GLU A 27 0.73 6.84 5.67
CA GLU A 27 1.77 6.21 6.50
C GLU A 27 2.65 5.28 5.66
N MET A 28 2.01 4.40 4.88
CA MET A 28 2.70 3.49 3.96
C MET A 28 3.60 4.25 2.98
N MET A 29 3.14 5.42 2.53
CA MET A 29 3.88 6.28 1.60
C MET A 29 5.12 6.88 2.28
N MET A 30 4.96 7.41 3.50
CA MET A 30 6.07 7.98 4.26
C MET A 30 7.15 6.93 4.52
N TRP A 31 6.77 5.71 4.91
CA TRP A 31 7.71 4.62 5.15
C TRP A 31 8.41 4.14 3.88
N THR A 32 7.72 4.15 2.75
CA THR A 32 8.36 3.84 1.46
C THR A 32 9.36 4.92 1.07
N GLN A 33 8.98 6.20 1.18
CA GLN A 33 9.86 7.33 0.85
C GLN A 33 11.08 7.44 1.78
N SER A 34 10.95 7.02 3.04
CA SER A 34 12.07 6.99 3.98
C SER A 34 13.01 5.80 3.77
N GLY A 35 12.69 4.88 2.84
CA GLY A 35 13.44 3.65 2.61
C GLY A 35 13.24 2.58 3.70
N TYR A 36 12.25 2.74 4.58
CA TYR A 36 11.88 1.71 5.56
C TYR A 36 11.27 0.49 4.85
N PHE A 37 10.49 0.73 3.81
CA PHE A 37 9.99 -0.31 2.91
C PHE A 37 10.80 -0.36 1.61
N ASN A 38 11.03 -1.59 1.14
CA ASN A 38 11.68 -1.86 -0.13
C ASN A 38 10.73 -2.57 -1.09
N ASP A 39 11.13 -2.69 -2.35
CA ASP A 39 10.31 -3.26 -3.42
C ASP A 39 9.89 -4.71 -3.19
N ALA A 40 10.60 -5.47 -2.35
CA ALA A 40 10.28 -6.87 -2.06
C ALA A 40 9.22 -7.02 -0.95
N LEU A 41 8.86 -5.95 -0.25
CA LEU A 41 7.90 -6.00 0.85
C LEU A 41 6.54 -6.51 0.34
N PRO A 42 6.00 -7.60 0.89
CA PRO A 42 4.65 -8.05 0.58
C PRO A 42 3.64 -7.10 1.21
N ILE A 43 2.77 -6.52 0.40
CA ILE A 43 1.70 -5.61 0.82
C ILE A 43 0.37 -5.99 0.18
N ARG A 44 -0.73 -5.60 0.83
CA ARG A 44 -2.08 -5.68 0.28
C ARG A 44 -3.01 -4.63 0.86
N THR A 45 -4.08 -4.34 0.16
CA THR A 45 -5.22 -3.59 0.70
C THR A 45 -6.19 -4.50 1.47
N GLU A 46 -7.10 -3.93 2.25
CA GLU A 46 -8.15 -4.69 2.96
C GLU A 46 -9.07 -5.49 2.03
N HIS A 47 -9.16 -5.09 0.76
CA HIS A 47 -10.02 -5.70 -0.25
C HIS A 47 -9.32 -6.78 -1.09
N GLU A 48 -8.05 -7.08 -0.78
CA GLU A 48 -7.27 -8.08 -1.50
C GLU A 48 -7.02 -9.30 -0.65
N GLU A 49 -7.18 -10.46 -1.28
CA GLU A 49 -6.92 -11.76 -0.67
C GLU A 49 -5.44 -12.13 -0.67
N ARG A 50 -4.66 -11.56 -1.61
CA ARG A 50 -3.25 -11.92 -1.83
C ARG A 50 -2.36 -10.72 -1.58
N PHE A 51 -1.19 -11.01 -1.03
CA PHE A 51 -0.10 -10.05 -0.98
C PHE A 51 0.61 -10.00 -2.33
N HIS A 52 0.95 -8.79 -2.74
CA HIS A 52 1.84 -8.50 -3.85
C HIS A 52 3.02 -7.71 -3.32
N THR A 53 4.18 -7.83 -3.96
CA THR A 53 5.32 -7.00 -3.58
C THR A 53 5.06 -5.53 -3.91
N LEU A 54 5.64 -4.62 -3.13
CA LEU A 54 5.58 -3.19 -3.39
C LEU A 54 6.09 -2.83 -4.80
N GLY A 55 7.10 -3.56 -5.29
CA GLY A 55 7.65 -3.41 -6.64
C GLY A 55 6.67 -3.85 -7.74
N GLU A 56 5.95 -4.96 -7.58
CA GLU A 56 4.90 -5.39 -8.52
C GLU A 56 3.79 -4.34 -8.61
N TRP A 57 3.34 -3.86 -7.46
CA TRP A 57 2.37 -2.77 -7.36
C TRP A 57 2.81 -1.50 -8.08
N THR A 58 4.06 -1.10 -7.86
CA THR A 58 4.67 0.06 -8.50
C THR A 58 4.68 -0.07 -10.01
N ARG A 59 4.97 -1.25 -10.54
CA ARG A 59 4.94 -1.51 -11.99
C ARG A 59 3.54 -1.43 -12.56
N ILE A 60 2.54 -2.05 -11.89
CA ILE A 60 1.14 -2.05 -12.35
C ILE A 60 0.58 -0.62 -12.44
N CYS A 61 0.95 0.26 -11.51
CA CYS A 61 0.47 1.65 -11.49
C CYS A 61 1.34 2.65 -12.27
N GLY A 62 2.22 2.20 -13.16
CA GLY A 62 2.99 3.10 -14.04
C GLY A 62 4.21 3.75 -13.38
N GLY A 63 4.86 3.08 -12.42
CA GLY A 63 6.19 3.44 -11.91
C GLY A 63 6.22 4.51 -10.83
N LYS A 64 5.06 5.00 -10.37
CA LYS A 64 4.98 6.01 -9.32
C LYS A 64 4.43 5.37 -8.03
N VAL A 65 5.34 4.98 -7.12
CA VAL A 65 4.99 4.52 -5.76
C VAL A 65 3.98 5.45 -5.07
N HIS A 66 4.15 6.77 -5.23
CA HIS A 66 3.26 7.76 -4.63
C HIS A 66 1.82 7.64 -5.14
N THR A 67 1.62 7.27 -6.41
CA THR A 67 0.28 7.04 -6.92
C THR A 67 -0.24 5.68 -6.48
N VAL A 68 0.58 4.62 -6.41
CA VAL A 68 0.13 3.28 -5.97
C VAL A 68 -0.68 3.33 -4.67
N LEU A 69 -0.14 3.99 -3.64
CA LEU A 69 -0.75 3.99 -2.31
C LEU A 69 -2.00 4.88 -2.24
N LEU A 70 -2.14 5.86 -3.13
CA LEU A 70 -3.22 6.85 -3.14
C LEU A 70 -4.30 6.59 -4.19
N HIS A 71 -4.02 5.83 -5.26
CA HIS A 71 -4.76 5.94 -6.53
C HIS A 71 -5.76 4.81 -6.79
N LYS A 72 -5.99 3.88 -5.85
CA LYS A 72 -6.96 2.79 -6.07
C LYS A 72 -8.44 3.19 -5.95
N TYR A 73 -8.77 4.46 -5.65
CA TYR A 73 -10.17 4.92 -5.52
C TYR A 73 -10.44 6.36 -6.01
N MET A 74 -9.78 6.81 -7.08
CA MET A 74 -10.21 8.04 -7.78
C MET A 74 -11.20 7.78 -8.94
N TYR A 75 -11.67 6.55 -9.15
CA TYR A 75 -12.80 6.22 -10.03
C TYR A 75 -13.59 5.05 -9.48
#